data_AF-A0A971LP95-F1
#
_entry.id   AF-A0A971LP95-F1
#
_cell.length_a   1.000
_cell.length_b   1.000
_cell.length_c   1.000
_cell.angle_alpha   90.00
_cell.angle_beta   90.00
_cell.angle_gamma   90.00
#
_symmetry.space_group_name_H-M   'P 1'
#
loop_
_entity.id
_entity.type
_entity.pdbx_description
1 polymer ?
#
loop_
_entity_poly.entity_id
_entity_poly.type
_entity_poly.pdbx_seq_one_letter_code
_entity_poly.pdbx_strand_id
1 'polypeptide(L)'
;MKREERERQLRQDIHSLRVTKFGWTVEEFKGLLVHLGLGDSLKALDELALTELKLILMQFRKASRPDEYTYDKQGMYMHALMKRARWSIYELRTFMITHYKKSHWNILNQKERRAVIAMLQNYIKQQENNNTTNKETPNGHPTNPQG
;
A
#
# COMPACT_ATOMS: atom_id res chain seq x y z
N MET A 1 13.46 32.68 -24.23
CA MET A 1 14.13 32.01 -23.10
C MET A 1 15.45 31.43 -23.58
N LYS A 2 16.57 31.75 -22.92
CA LYS A 2 17.89 31.20 -23.29
C LYS A 2 18.00 29.72 -22.88
N ARG A 3 18.88 28.94 -23.50
CA ARG A 3 19.08 27.51 -23.18
C ARG A 3 19.35 27.28 -21.69
N GLU A 4 20.25 28.05 -21.11
CA GLU A 4 20.61 27.96 -19.68
C GLU A 4 19.42 28.22 -18.76
N GLU A 5 18.52 29.12 -19.17
CA GLU A 5 17.32 29.48 -18.42
C GLU A 5 16.29 28.33 -18.46
N ARG A 6 16.15 27.65 -19.62
CA ARG A 6 15.33 26.44 -19.74
C ARG A 6 15.87 25.28 -18.89
N GLU A 7 17.17 25.03 -18.97
CA GLU A 7 17.81 23.98 -18.15
C GLU A 7 17.68 24.27 -16.66
N ARG A 8 17.81 25.54 -16.24
CA ARG A 8 17.57 25.96 -14.86
C ARG A 8 16.13 25.67 -14.41
N GLN A 9 15.14 26.00 -15.25
CA GLN A 9 13.74 25.72 -14.96
C GLN A 9 13.48 24.22 -14.84
N LEU A 10 14.01 23.41 -15.76
CA LEU A 10 13.87 21.95 -15.70
C LEU A 10 14.47 21.37 -14.42
N ARG A 11 15.65 21.82 -14.00
CA ARG A 11 16.27 21.40 -12.73
C ARG A 11 15.40 21.77 -11.53
N GLN A 12 14.78 22.94 -11.53
CA GLN A 12 13.85 23.37 -10.48
C GLN A 12 12.57 22.53 -10.46
N ASP A 13 11.99 22.23 -11.62
CA ASP A 13 10.78 21.39 -11.73
C ASP A 13 11.05 19.96 -11.25
N ILE A 14 12.18 19.38 -11.65
CA ILE A 14 12.61 18.05 -11.19
C ILE A 14 12.83 18.06 -9.67
N HIS A 15 13.46 19.10 -9.13
CA HIS A 15 13.62 19.25 -7.68
C HIS A 15 12.26 19.35 -6.96
N SER A 16 11.33 20.11 -7.53
CA SER A 16 9.97 20.22 -7.00
C SER A 16 9.27 18.87 -7.01
N LEU A 17 9.35 18.09 -8.10
CA LEU A 17 8.80 16.72 -8.17
C LEU A 17 9.44 15.79 -7.13
N ARG A 18 10.76 15.84 -6.96
CA ARG A 18 11.47 15.04 -5.95
C ARG A 18 10.89 15.29 -4.55
N VAL A 19 10.71 16.54 -4.17
CA VAL A 19 10.23 16.92 -2.82
C VAL A 19 8.72 16.72 -2.67
N THR A 20 7.93 17.28 -3.58
CA THR A 20 6.47 17.36 -3.43
C THR A 20 5.77 16.06 -3.79
N LYS A 21 6.17 15.43 -4.91
CA LYS A 21 5.58 14.17 -5.35
C LYS A 21 6.21 13.04 -4.58
N PHE A 22 7.53 12.89 -4.66
CA PHE A 22 8.19 11.69 -4.14
C PHE A 22 8.59 11.78 -2.66
N GLY A 23 8.85 12.97 -2.13
CA GLY A 23 9.38 13.12 -0.77
C GLY A 23 10.77 12.50 -0.60
N TRP A 24 11.53 12.34 -1.70
CA TRP A 24 12.87 11.77 -1.66
C TRP A 24 13.89 12.76 -1.10
N THR A 25 14.78 12.24 -0.28
CA THR A 25 16.03 12.88 0.14
C THR A 25 16.95 13.14 -1.06
N VAL A 26 18.00 13.93 -0.84
CA VAL A 26 18.98 14.22 -1.90
C VAL A 26 19.72 12.94 -2.30
N GLU A 27 20.03 12.10 -1.31
CA GLU A 27 20.77 10.85 -1.44
C GLU A 27 19.97 9.80 -2.22
N GLU A 28 18.69 9.62 -1.90
CA GLU A 28 17.79 8.72 -2.64
C GLU A 28 17.66 9.15 -4.10
N PHE A 29 17.52 10.45 -4.34
CA PHE A 29 17.43 10.98 -5.69
C PHE A 29 18.75 10.84 -6.45
N LYS A 30 19.88 11.04 -5.79
CA LYS A 30 21.21 10.79 -6.35
C LYS A 30 21.37 9.32 -6.73
N GLY A 31 20.93 8.40 -5.88
CA GLY A 31 20.92 6.96 -6.16
C GLY A 31 20.10 6.62 -7.41
N LEU A 32 18.94 7.26 -7.60
CA LEU A 32 18.14 7.11 -8.82
C LEU A 32 18.89 7.57 -10.06
N LEU A 33 19.52 8.75 -10.03
CA LEU A 33 20.27 9.27 -11.19
C LEU A 33 21.40 8.32 -11.60
N VAL A 34 22.16 7.81 -10.61
CA VAL A 34 23.25 6.85 -10.85
C VAL A 34 22.70 5.55 -11.44
N HIS A 35 21.58 5.04 -10.90
CA HIS A 35 20.94 3.83 -11.41
C HIS A 35 20.45 3.96 -12.85
N LEU A 36 20.00 5.16 -13.25
CA LEU A 36 19.58 5.47 -14.61
C LEU A 36 20.75 5.76 -15.56
N GLY A 37 22.00 5.72 -15.08
CA GLY A 37 23.19 6.04 -15.89
C GLY A 37 23.34 7.54 -16.19
N LEU A 38 22.61 8.41 -15.48
CA LEU A 38 22.60 9.87 -15.69
C LEU A 38 23.69 10.59 -14.86
N GLY A 39 24.54 9.82 -14.18
CA GLY A 39 25.54 10.36 -13.25
C GLY A 39 24.91 10.77 -11.92
N ASP A 40 25.53 11.72 -11.23
CA ASP A 40 25.28 11.96 -9.81
C ASP A 40 24.71 13.36 -9.51
N SER A 41 24.45 14.15 -10.56
CA SER A 41 24.04 15.55 -10.46
C SER A 41 23.22 16.03 -11.67
N LEU A 42 22.10 16.72 -11.40
CA LEU A 42 21.30 17.37 -12.46
C LEU A 42 22.03 18.49 -13.20
N LYS A 43 23.12 19.05 -12.61
CA LYS A 43 23.91 20.08 -13.27
C LYS A 43 24.73 19.54 -14.44
N ALA A 44 25.05 18.24 -14.41
CA ALA A 44 25.78 17.57 -15.49
C ALA A 44 24.87 17.20 -16.67
N LEU A 45 23.55 17.29 -16.52
CA LEU A 45 22.58 16.93 -17.54
C LEU A 45 22.29 18.11 -18.48
N ASP A 46 22.20 17.78 -19.76
CA ASP A 46 21.74 18.69 -20.80
C ASP A 46 20.20 18.82 -20.83
N GLU A 47 19.71 19.74 -21.64
CA GLU A 47 18.27 20.02 -21.76
C GLU A 47 17.44 18.77 -22.14
N LEU A 48 17.98 17.89 -22.99
CA LEU A 48 17.29 16.68 -23.44
C LEU A 48 17.15 15.69 -22.28
N ALA A 49 18.24 15.34 -21.61
CA ALA A 49 18.23 14.41 -20.49
C ALA A 49 17.38 14.93 -19.33
N LEU A 50 17.41 16.24 -19.07
CA LEU A 50 16.53 16.87 -18.08
C LEU A 50 15.04 16.74 -18.46
N THR A 51 14.71 16.91 -19.74
CA THR A 51 13.33 16.79 -20.22
C THR A 51 12.83 15.35 -20.10
N GLU A 52 13.63 14.38 -20.52
CA GLU A 52 13.31 12.95 -20.42
C GLU A 52 13.12 12.52 -18.96
N LEU A 53 14.07 12.90 -18.08
CA LEU A 53 13.96 12.62 -16.65
C LEU A 53 12.69 13.21 -16.05
N LYS A 54 12.35 14.46 -16.39
CA LYS A 54 11.10 15.09 -15.93
C LYS A 54 9.87 14.31 -16.39
N LEU A 55 9.82 13.89 -17.65
CA LEU A 55 8.69 13.12 -18.20
C LEU A 55 8.54 11.77 -17.49
N ILE A 56 9.63 11.04 -17.28
CA ILE A 56 9.65 9.78 -16.53
C ILE A 56 9.09 10.00 -15.12
N LEU A 57 9.60 11.01 -14.40
CA LEU A 57 9.16 11.35 -13.06
C LEU A 57 7.68 11.78 -13.02
N MET A 58 7.18 12.45 -14.06
CA MET A 58 5.77 12.82 -14.17
C MET A 58 4.87 11.59 -14.38
N GLN A 59 5.28 10.64 -15.21
CA GLN A 59 4.50 9.43 -15.50
C GLN A 59 4.54 8.42 -14.35
N PHE A 60 5.64 8.37 -13.59
CA PHE A 60 5.78 7.43 -12.50
C PHE A 60 4.76 7.72 -11.40
N ARG A 61 3.84 6.78 -11.14
CA ARG A 61 2.94 6.87 -9.99
C ARG A 61 3.73 6.50 -8.75
N LYS A 62 3.77 7.40 -7.77
CA LYS A 62 4.38 7.11 -6.47
C LYS A 62 3.65 5.91 -5.86
N ALA A 63 4.31 4.76 -5.82
CA ALA A 63 3.78 3.52 -5.21
C ALA A 63 3.63 3.60 -3.68
N SER A 64 3.68 4.80 -3.10
CA SER A 64 3.80 5.00 -1.65
C SER A 64 2.50 5.46 -0.98
N ARG A 65 1.35 5.38 -1.65
CA ARG A 65 0.11 5.21 -0.89
C ARG A 65 -0.10 3.71 -0.79
N PRO A 66 -0.32 3.16 0.43
CA PRO A 66 -0.78 1.79 0.54
C PRO A 66 -1.89 1.58 -0.48
N ASP A 67 -1.79 0.47 -1.19
CA ASP A 67 -2.71 0.01 -2.24
C ASP A 67 -4.20 0.11 -1.86
N GLU A 68 -4.48 0.28 -0.57
CA GLU A 68 -5.74 0.67 0.06
C GLU A 68 -6.50 1.81 -0.65
N TYR A 69 -5.82 2.83 -1.19
CA TYR A 69 -6.47 3.91 -1.96
C TYR A 69 -6.68 3.60 -3.45
N THR A 70 -6.21 2.44 -3.92
CA THR A 70 -6.42 1.96 -5.29
C THR A 70 -7.45 0.83 -5.36
N TYR A 71 -7.96 0.36 -4.21
CA TYR A 71 -9.01 -0.63 -4.19
C TYR A 71 -10.27 -0.12 -4.88
N ASP A 72 -10.87 -0.97 -5.71
CA ASP A 72 -12.23 -0.75 -6.17
C ASP A 72 -13.23 -0.82 -5.00
N LYS A 73 -14.49 -0.52 -5.27
CA LYS A 73 -15.55 -0.52 -4.24
C LYS A 73 -15.60 -1.84 -3.45
N GLN A 74 -15.33 -2.97 -4.11
CA GLN A 74 -15.32 -4.29 -3.47
C GLN A 74 -14.04 -4.50 -2.64
N GLY A 75 -12.90 -3.97 -3.08
CA GLY A 75 -11.64 -4.01 -2.34
C GLY A 75 -11.69 -3.16 -1.07
N MET A 76 -12.41 -2.03 -1.08
CA MET A 76 -12.68 -1.25 0.14
C MET A 76 -13.46 -2.07 1.17
N TYR A 77 -14.47 -2.83 0.72
CA TYR A 77 -15.20 -3.75 1.59
C TYR A 77 -14.31 -4.88 2.13
N MET A 78 -13.50 -5.50 1.27
CA MET A 78 -12.53 -6.51 1.67
C MET A 78 -11.54 -5.96 2.71
N HIS A 79 -11.06 -4.72 2.54
CA HIS A 79 -10.14 -4.07 3.46
C HIS A 79 -10.76 -3.84 4.84
N ALA A 80 -12.03 -3.42 4.89
CA ALA A 80 -12.77 -3.31 6.13
C ALA A 80 -12.91 -4.67 6.85
N LEU A 81 -13.18 -5.75 6.09
CA LEU A 81 -13.21 -7.11 6.64
C LEU A 81 -11.82 -7.55 7.16
N MET A 82 -10.75 -7.27 6.42
CA MET A 82 -9.37 -7.56 6.84
C MET A 82 -9.07 -6.90 8.20
N LYS A 83 -9.42 -5.61 8.35
CA LYS A 83 -9.27 -4.88 9.63
C LYS A 83 -10.08 -5.52 10.76
N ARG A 84 -11.34 -5.90 10.50
CA ARG A 84 -12.19 -6.58 11.50
C ARG A 84 -11.68 -7.97 11.87
N ALA A 85 -11.10 -8.69 10.92
CA ALA A 85 -10.41 -9.96 11.15
C ALA A 85 -9.05 -9.80 11.87
N ARG A 86 -8.62 -8.55 12.11
CA ARG A 86 -7.32 -8.16 12.71
C ARG A 86 -6.12 -8.60 11.88
N TRP A 87 -6.31 -8.76 10.58
CA TRP A 87 -5.22 -9.05 9.64
C TRP A 87 -4.52 -7.75 9.23
N SER A 88 -3.21 -7.84 9.12
CA SER A 88 -2.36 -6.84 8.47
C SER A 88 -2.44 -6.96 6.95
N ILE A 89 -2.04 -5.89 6.26
CA ILE A 89 -1.90 -5.90 4.79
C ILE A 89 -0.91 -6.98 4.35
N TYR A 90 0.14 -7.21 5.14
CA TYR A 90 1.15 -8.21 4.84
C TYR A 90 0.58 -9.63 4.87
N GLU A 91 -0.26 -9.96 5.85
CA GLU A 91 -0.93 -11.26 5.92
C GLU A 91 -1.90 -11.47 4.76
N LEU A 92 -2.73 -10.46 4.45
CA LEU A 92 -3.62 -10.49 3.30
C LEU A 92 -2.84 -10.69 1.99
N ARG A 93 -1.75 -9.94 1.80
CA ARG A 93 -0.90 -10.04 0.61
C ARG A 93 -0.23 -11.41 0.51
N THR A 94 0.30 -11.91 1.62
CA THR A 94 0.93 -13.24 1.69
C THR A 94 -0.07 -14.33 1.32
N PHE A 95 -1.31 -14.25 1.82
CA PHE A 95 -2.40 -15.16 1.45
C PHE A 95 -2.68 -15.12 -0.06
N MET A 96 -2.84 -13.93 -0.63
CA MET A 96 -3.11 -13.78 -2.07
C MET A 96 -1.96 -14.30 -2.95
N ILE A 97 -0.71 -14.05 -2.55
CA ILE A 97 0.47 -14.56 -3.26
C ILE A 97 0.53 -16.08 -3.16
N THR A 98 0.28 -16.64 -1.99
CA THR A 98 0.43 -18.08 -1.74
C THR A 98 -0.64 -18.87 -2.48
N HIS A 99 -1.90 -18.42 -2.46
CA HIS A 99 -3.02 -19.17 -3.04
C HIS A 99 -3.35 -18.82 -4.49
N TYR A 100 -3.06 -17.59 -4.92
CA TYR A 100 -3.46 -17.13 -6.26
C TYR A 100 -2.29 -16.61 -7.10
N LYS A 101 -1.06 -16.61 -6.56
CA LYS A 101 0.15 -16.05 -7.21
C LYS A 101 -0.02 -14.59 -7.61
N LYS A 102 -0.81 -13.84 -6.84
CA LYS A 102 -1.17 -12.45 -7.11
C LYS A 102 -0.85 -11.57 -5.91
N SER A 103 -0.18 -10.46 -6.16
CA SER A 103 0.30 -9.54 -5.13
C SER A 103 -0.70 -8.48 -4.70
N HIS A 104 -1.84 -8.34 -5.38
CA HIS A 104 -2.77 -7.25 -5.15
C HIS A 104 -4.24 -7.63 -5.41
N TRP A 105 -5.18 -6.94 -4.77
CA TRP A 105 -6.62 -7.17 -4.92
C TRP A 105 -7.12 -6.97 -6.36
N ASN A 106 -6.71 -5.87 -7.01
CA ASN A 106 -7.26 -5.49 -8.31
C ASN A 106 -6.97 -6.52 -9.42
N ILE A 107 -5.92 -7.33 -9.27
CA ILE A 107 -5.55 -8.37 -10.24
C ILE A 107 -6.23 -9.73 -9.96
N LEU A 108 -6.92 -9.86 -8.83
CA LEU A 108 -7.76 -11.04 -8.56
C LEU A 108 -8.94 -11.07 -9.53
N ASN A 109 -9.29 -12.26 -10.02
CA ASN A 109 -10.52 -12.48 -10.76
C ASN A 109 -11.74 -12.56 -9.82
N GLN A 110 -12.94 -12.57 -10.38
CA GLN A 110 -14.17 -12.52 -9.58
C GLN A 110 -14.32 -13.70 -8.59
N LYS A 111 -13.88 -14.91 -8.98
CA LYS A 111 -13.98 -16.10 -8.11
C LYS A 111 -13.00 -15.99 -6.93
N GLU A 112 -11.77 -15.58 -7.20
CA GLU A 112 -10.73 -15.35 -6.19
C GLU A 112 -11.14 -14.27 -5.18
N ARG A 113 -11.71 -13.15 -5.68
CA ARG A 113 -12.22 -12.06 -4.82
C ARG A 113 -13.30 -12.54 -3.85
N ARG A 114 -14.26 -13.34 -4.34
CA ARG A 114 -15.31 -13.93 -3.50
C ARG A 114 -14.73 -14.87 -2.45
N ALA A 115 -13.74 -15.69 -2.82
CA ALA A 115 -13.08 -16.61 -1.90
C ALA A 115 -12.33 -15.87 -0.77
N VAL A 116 -11.61 -14.78 -1.08
CA VAL A 116 -10.95 -13.93 -0.06
C VAL A 116 -11.96 -13.32 0.90
N ILE A 117 -13.06 -12.76 0.39
CA ILE A 117 -14.12 -12.18 1.24
C ILE A 117 -14.74 -13.24 2.15
N ALA A 118 -15.11 -14.40 1.60
CA ALA A 118 -15.72 -15.48 2.36
C ALA A 118 -14.77 -16.00 3.46
N MET A 119 -13.47 -16.11 3.14
CA MET A 119 -12.44 -16.48 4.10
C MET A 119 -12.38 -15.50 5.27
N LEU A 120 -12.30 -14.19 5.01
CA LEU A 120 -12.25 -13.16 6.05
C LEU A 120 -13.53 -13.16 6.91
N GLN A 121 -14.70 -13.30 6.29
CA GLN A 121 -15.98 -13.41 7.01
C GLN A 121 -16.03 -14.63 7.92
N ASN A 122 -15.54 -15.78 7.46
CA ASN A 122 -15.48 -17.01 8.26
C ASN A 122 -14.53 -16.84 9.45
N TYR A 123 -13.37 -16.19 9.26
CA TYR A 123 -12.44 -15.88 10.35
C TYR A 123 -13.09 -15.00 11.42
N ILE A 124 -13.77 -13.93 11.01
CA ILE A 124 -14.48 -13.03 11.93
C ILE A 124 -15.54 -13.81 12.73
N LYS A 125 -16.34 -14.63 12.07
CA LYS A 125 -17.37 -15.45 12.71
C LYS A 125 -16.77 -16.41 13.75
N GLN A 126 -15.64 -17.05 13.43
CA GLN A 126 -14.94 -17.94 14.37
C GLN A 126 -14.40 -17.17 15.58
N GLN A 127 -13.81 -15.98 15.37
CA GLN A 127 -13.35 -15.13 16.47
C GLN A 127 -14.50 -14.69 17.40
N GLU A 128 -15.65 -14.33 16.83
CA GLU A 128 -16.84 -13.92 17.60
C GLU A 128 -17.42 -15.07 18.43
N ASN A 129 -17.49 -16.28 17.86
CA ASN A 129 -17.98 -17.46 18.57
C ASN A 129 -17.07 -17.82 19.76
N ASN A 130 -15.75 -17.80 19.57
CA ASN A 130 -14.77 -18.12 20.61
C ASN A 130 -14.74 -17.08 21.75
N ASN A 131 -15.10 -15.83 21.47
CA ASN A 131 -15.21 -14.79 22.49
C ASN A 131 -16.48 -14.92 23.34
N THR A 132 -17.56 -15.48 22.78
CA THR A 132 -18.84 -15.66 23.51
C THR A 132 -18.77 -16.85 24.46
N THR A 133 -18.12 -17.95 24.07
CA THR A 133 -17.96 -19.15 24.92
C THR A 133 -17.09 -18.91 26.14
N ASN A 134 -16.14 -17.96 26.09
CA ASN A 134 -15.28 -17.61 27.21
C ASN A 134 -15.90 -16.60 28.21
N LYS A 135 -17.14 -16.14 27.98
CA LYS A 135 -17.84 -15.18 28.86
C LYS A 135 -18.91 -15.80 29.76
N GLU A 136 -19.18 -17.10 29.64
CA GLU A 136 -20.15 -17.80 30.49
C GLU A 136 -19.45 -18.58 31.61
N THR A 137 -19.01 -17.88 32.66
CA THR A 137 -18.94 -18.47 33.99
C THR A 137 -20.33 -18.35 34.65
N PRO A 138 -20.96 -19.46 35.06
CA PRO A 138 -22.26 -19.41 35.72
C PRO A 138 -22.08 -18.82 37.12
N ASN A 139 -22.73 -17.69 37.39
CA ASN A 139 -23.01 -17.28 38.76
C ASN A 139 -24.01 -18.28 39.36
N GLY A 140 -23.49 -19.43 39.77
CA GLY A 140 -24.18 -20.38 40.64
C GLY A 140 -24.23 -19.81 42.04
N HIS A 141 -25.34 -19.17 42.37
CA HIS A 141 -25.68 -18.79 43.74
C HIS A 141 -25.88 -20.07 44.56
N PRO A 142 -25.11 -20.35 45.64
CA PRO A 142 -25.46 -21.45 46.52
C PRO A 142 -26.62 -20.97 47.42
N THR A 143 -27.84 -21.33 47.06
CA THR A 143 -28.96 -21.31 48.00
C THR A 143 -28.71 -22.39 49.04
N ASN A 144 -28.49 -21.92 50.26
CA ASN A 144 -28.37 -22.67 51.50
C ASN A 144 -29.61 -23.56 51.74
N PRO A 145 -29.49 -24.88 51.99
CA PRO A 145 -30.55 -25.65 52.62
C PRO A 145 -30.31 -25.73 54.14
N GLN A 146 -31.37 -25.45 54.89
CA GLN A 146 -31.46 -25.55 56.34
C GLN A 146 -31.15 -26.95 56.87
N GLY A 147 -30.52 -26.99 58.04
CA GLY A 147 -30.47 -28.09 58.99
C GLY A 147 -30.34 -27.53 60.39
#